data_AF-A0A8T7BRU1-F1
#
_entry.id   AF-A0A8T7BRU1-F1
#
_cell.length_a   1.000
_cell.length_b   1.000
_cell.length_c   1.000
_cell.angle_alpha   90.00
_cell.angle_beta   90.00
_cell.angle_gamma   90.00
#
_symmetry.space_group_name_H-M   'P 1'
#
loop_
_entity.id
_entity.type
_entity.pdbx_description
1 polymer ?
#
loop_
_entity_poly.entity_id
_entity_poly.type
_entity_poly.pdbx_seq_one_letter_code
_entity_poly.pdbx_strand_id
1 'polypeptide(L)' 'MTNPFSDQAKFMLACDQTTGDSINEEQYSMYRKLIAEEVEELHEAIENNDRVEQLDALIDILVVTIGALHSMG' A
#
# COMPACT_ATOMS: atom_id res chain seq x y z
N MET A 1 3.44 -0.66 20.93
CA MET A 1 3.99 -0.60 19.56
C MET A 1 2.85 -0.64 18.59
N THR A 2 2.96 0.13 17.52
CA THR A 2 1.95 0.27 16.48
C THR A 2 1.93 -0.98 15.58
N ASN A 3 0.74 -1.43 15.17
CA ASN A 3 0.58 -2.56 14.24
C ASN A 3 0.17 -2.02 12.87
N PRO A 4 1.06 -2.02 11.85
CA PRO A 4 0.77 -1.43 10.55
C PRO A 4 -0.38 -2.13 9.83
N PHE A 5 -0.62 -3.42 10.07
CA PHE A 5 -1.79 -4.12 9.53
C PHE A 5 -3.08 -3.59 10.13
N SER A 6 -3.12 -3.36 11.44
CA SER A 6 -4.31 -2.82 12.12
C SER A 6 -4.57 -1.36 11.75
N ASP A 7 -3.53 -0.57 11.53
CA ASP A 7 -3.70 0.83 11.16
C ASP A 7 -4.09 1.00 9.70
N GLN A 8 -3.54 0.18 8.80
CA GLN A 8 -4.03 0.13 7.42
C GLN A 8 -5.49 -0.32 7.38
N ALA A 9 -5.89 -1.30 8.19
CA ALA A 9 -7.30 -1.70 8.25
C ALA A 9 -8.22 -0.54 8.68
N LYS A 10 -7.82 0.23 9.69
CA LYS A 10 -8.58 1.43 10.13
C LYS A 10 -8.67 2.48 9.02
N PHE A 11 -7.56 2.73 8.33
CA PHE A 11 -7.52 3.69 7.21
C PHE A 11 -8.45 3.23 6.07
N MET A 12 -8.35 1.97 5.65
CA MET A 12 -9.19 1.38 4.62
C MET A 12 -10.68 1.49 4.97
N LEU A 13 -11.07 1.11 6.19
CA LEU A 13 -12.45 1.23 6.65
C LEU A 13 -12.93 2.69 6.69
N ALA A 14 -12.06 3.64 7.03
CA ALA A 14 -12.37 5.08 6.98
C ALA A 14 -12.52 5.61 5.54
N CYS A 15 -11.95 4.92 4.56
CA CYS A 15 -12.07 5.18 3.12
C CYS A 15 -13.16 4.32 2.43
N ASP A 16 -14.10 3.76 3.20
CA ASP A 16 -15.18 2.89 2.70
C ASP A 16 -14.70 1.62 1.95
N GLN A 17 -13.47 1.18 2.23
CA GLN A 17 -12.91 -0.07 1.69
C GLN A 17 -13.20 -1.25 2.62
N THR A 18 -13.13 -2.46 2.08
CA THR A 18 -13.37 -3.69 2.84
C THR A 18 -12.08 -4.27 3.41
N THR A 19 -12.16 -4.82 4.61
CA THR A 19 -11.09 -5.56 5.29
C THR A 19 -11.69 -6.80 5.96
N GLY A 20 -10.99 -7.94 5.94
CA GLY A 20 -11.42 -9.18 6.63
C GLY A 20 -11.67 -10.35 5.68
N ASP A 21 -12.28 -11.43 6.18
CA ASP A 21 -12.22 -12.81 5.67
C ASP A 21 -12.77 -13.11 4.25
N SER A 22 -13.12 -12.10 3.45
CA SER A 22 -13.59 -12.29 2.08
C SER A 22 -12.72 -11.53 1.08
N ILE A 23 -12.32 -12.22 0.02
CA ILE A 23 -11.59 -11.62 -1.09
C ILE A 23 -12.43 -10.53 -1.77
N ASN A 24 -11.85 -9.35 -1.93
CA ASN A 24 -12.36 -8.26 -2.75
C ASN A 24 -11.45 -8.07 -3.97
N GLU A 25 -11.80 -8.73 -5.08
CA GLU A 25 -11.00 -8.76 -6.31
C GLU A 25 -10.81 -7.38 -6.95
N GLU A 26 -11.83 -6.51 -6.89
CA GLU A 26 -11.75 -5.16 -7.45
C GLU A 26 -10.75 -4.30 -6.66
N GLN A 27 -10.87 -4.33 -5.34
CA GLN A 27 -9.96 -3.63 -4.44
C GLN A 27 -8.54 -4.19 -4.52
N TYR A 28 -8.38 -5.51 -4.60
CA TYR A 28 -7.08 -6.15 -4.83
C TYR A 28 -6.47 -5.72 -6.17
N SER A 29 -7.27 -5.66 -7.25
CA SER A 29 -6.80 -5.17 -8.53
C SER A 29 -6.41 -3.69 -8.51
N MET A 30 -7.09 -2.87 -7.70
CA MET A 30 -6.70 -1.48 -7.47
C MET A 30 -5.34 -1.41 -6.75
N TYR A 31 -5.16 -2.12 -5.64
CA TYR A 31 -3.90 -2.11 -4.90
C TYR A 31 -2.71 -2.66 -5.71
N ARG A 32 -2.93 -3.62 -6.62
CA ARG A 32 -1.86 -4.06 -7.53
C ARG A 32 -1.40 -2.96 -8.49
N LYS A 33 -2.28 -2.04 -8.88
CA LYS A 33 -1.91 -0.88 -9.71
C LYS A 33 -1.10 0.12 -8.88
N LEU A 34 -1.58 0.42 -7.67
CA LEU A 34 -0.87 1.29 -6.73
C LEU A 34 0.54 0.74 -6.46
N ILE A 35 0.70 -0.56 -6.18
CA ILE A 35 2.02 -1.19 -6.01
C ILE A 35 2.95 -0.95 -7.21
N ALA A 36 2.42 -1.00 -8.44
CA ALA A 36 3.24 -0.74 -9.62
C ALA A 36 3.65 0.75 -9.70
N GLU A 37 2.74 1.66 -9.35
CA GLU A 37 3.01 3.10 -9.28
C GLU A 37 4.10 3.40 -8.23
N GLU A 38 3.98 2.92 -6.99
CA GLU A 38 4.97 3.19 -5.93
C GLU A 38 6.36 2.61 -6.24
N VAL A 39 6.43 1.51 -7.00
CA VAL A 39 7.71 0.92 -7.45
C VAL A 39 8.36 1.78 -8.53
N GLU A 40 7.58 2.40 -9.42
CA GLU A 40 8.08 3.38 -10.38
C GLU A 40 8.63 4.61 -9.66
N GLU A 41 7.91 5.13 -8.65
CA GLU A 41 8.38 6.25 -7.82
C GLU A 41 9.69 5.93 -7.09
N LEU A 42 9.82 4.72 -6.54
CA LEU A 42 11.08 4.29 -5.92
C LEU A 42 12.25 4.28 -6.93
N HIS A 43 12.02 3.83 -8.16
CA HIS A 43 13.06 3.87 -9.20
C HIS A 43 13.45 5.31 -9.53
N GLU A 44 12.48 6.22 -9.71
CA GLU A 44 12.76 7.64 -9.96
C GLU A 44 13.54 8.29 -8.80
N ALA A 45 13.20 7.98 -7.55
CA ALA A 45 13.90 8.48 -6.38
C ALA A 45 15.35 7.95 -6.28
N ILE A 46 15.59 6.70 -6.72
CA ILE A 46 16.94 6.13 -6.83
C ILE A 46 17.75 6.83 -7.92
N GLU A 47 17.17 7.02 -9.10
CA GLU A 47 17.82 7.70 -10.24
C GLU A 47 18.22 9.14 -9.87
N ASN A 48 17.35 9.83 -9.13
CA ASN A 48 17.58 11.19 -8.66
C ASN A 48 18.51 11.29 -7.43
N ASN A 49 18.95 10.16 -6.86
CA ASN A 49 19.69 10.09 -5.59
C ASN A 49 19.00 10.81 -4.43
N ASP A 50 17.66 10.86 -4.44
CA ASP A 50 16.88 11.51 -3.39
C ASP A 50 16.56 10.50 -2.29
N ARG A 51 17.26 10.62 -1.17
CA ARG A 51 17.10 9.70 -0.02
C ARG A 51 15.80 9.92 0.76
N VAL A 52 15.20 11.11 0.67
CA VAL A 52 13.94 11.40 1.35
C VAL A 52 12.82 10.72 0.58
N GLU A 53 12.77 10.93 -0.72
CA GLU A 53 11.78 10.30 -1.61
C GLU A 53 11.94 8.77 -1.67
N GLN A 54 13.17 8.25 -1.60
CA GLN A 54 13.38 6.80 -1.46
C GLN A 54 12.73 6.21 -0.20
N LEU A 55 12.79 6.94 0.93
CA LEU A 55 12.16 6.47 2.16
C LEU A 55 10.63 6.57 2.07
N ASP A 56 10.11 7.63 1.46
CA ASP A 56 8.68 7.83 1.24
C ASP A 56 8.09 6.69 0.40
N ALA A 57 8.63 6.47 -0.80
CA ALA A 57 8.20 5.40 -1.69
C ALA A 57 8.30 4.00 -1.05
N LEU A 58 9.31 3.74 -0.21
CA LEU A 58 9.41 2.47 0.53
C LEU A 58 8.28 2.30 1.57
N ILE A 59 7.85 3.39 2.21
CA ILE A 59 6.72 3.39 3.14
C ILE A 59 5.42 3.23 2.37
N ASP A 60 5.26 3.89 1.23
CA ASP A 60 4.06 3.78 0.41
C ASP A 60 3.90 2.36 -0.15
N ILE A 61 4.97 1.76 -0.69
CA ILE A 61 5.01 0.33 -1.07
C ILE A 61 4.50 -0.55 0.09
N LEU A 62 4.99 -0.32 1.31
CA LEU A 62 4.55 -1.08 2.49
C LEU A 62 3.03 -0.93 2.72
N VAL A 63 2.52 0.30 2.68
CA VAL A 63 1.11 0.61 2.93
C VAL A 63 0.19 0.01 1.86
N VAL A 64 0.51 0.20 0.57
CA VAL A 64 -0.30 -0.34 -0.53
C VAL A 64 -0.22 -1.87 -0.60
N THR A 65 0.91 -2.46 -0.19
CA THR A 65 1.06 -3.92 -0.06
C THR A 65 0.17 -4.47 1.06
N ILE A 66 0.13 -3.81 2.22
CA ILE A 66 -0.78 -4.21 3.30
C ILE A 66 -2.24 -4.08 2.88
N GLY A 67 -2.59 -3.04 2.11
CA GLY A 67 -3.91 -2.89 1.51
C GLY A 67 -4.29 -4.03 0.57
N ALA A 68 -3.35 -4.48 -0.27
CA ALA A 68 -3.52 -5.67 -1.10
C ALA A 68 -3.78 -6.94 -0.26
N LEU A 69 -3.06 -7.10 0.85
CA LEU A 69 -3.23 -8.23 1.77
C LEU A 69 -4.63 -8.25 2.41
N HIS A 70 -5.11 -7.12 2.91
CA HIS A 70 -6.48 -7.00 3.44
C HIS A 70 -7.56 -7.26 2.38
N SER A 71 -7.26 -6.98 1.11
CA SER A 71 -8.18 -7.24 0.01
C SER A 71 -8.24 -8.72 -0.38
N MET A 72 -7.28 -9.53 0.06
CA MET A 72 -7.18 -10.96 -0.22
C MET A 72 -7.83 -11.86 0.83
N GLY A 73 -8.48 -11.29 1.85
CA GLY A 73 -9.08 -12.05 2.96
C GLY A 73 -8.13 -12.22 4.12
#